data_AF-A0A843T1S2-F1
#
_entry.id   AF-A0A843T1S2-F1
#
_cell.length_a   1.000
_cell.length_b   1.000
_cell.length_c   1.000
_cell.angle_alpha   90.00
_cell.angle_beta   90.00
_cell.angle_gamma   90.00
#
_symmetry.space_group_name_H-M   'P 1'
#
loop_
_entity.id
_entity.type
_entity.pdbx_description
1 polymer ?
#
loop_
_entity_poly.entity_id
_entity_poly.type
_entity_poly.pdbx_seq_one_letter_code
_entity_poly.pdbx_strand_id
1 'polypeptide(L)' 'MRSPSSSKDDLQRVVAYQNTAGAAFESTFWQMARHVVNHSSYHRGQVATLLRQLGHRPPATDLIAFFRETESPTARD' A
#
# COMPACT_ATOMS: atom_id res chain seq x y z
N MET A 1 5.61 -19.17 -20.80
CA MET A 1 5.15 -18.26 -19.73
C MET A 1 6.12 -17.10 -19.67
N ARG A 2 5.74 -15.88 -20.09
CA ARG A 2 6.64 -14.71 -20.05
C ARG A 2 6.82 -14.30 -18.58
N SER A 3 8.05 -14.29 -18.09
CA SER A 3 8.39 -13.69 -16.80
C SER A 3 7.98 -12.21 -16.82
N PRO A 4 7.29 -11.68 -15.78
CA PRO A 4 7.00 -10.25 -15.70
C PRO A 4 8.33 -9.51 -15.49
N SER A 5 8.85 -8.93 -16.56
CA SER A 5 9.97 -7.99 -16.48
C SER A 5 9.42 -6.73 -15.86
N SER A 6 9.84 -6.40 -14.63
CA SER A 6 9.47 -5.17 -13.90
C SER A 6 10.08 -3.94 -14.58
N SER A 7 9.64 -3.65 -15.79
CA SER A 7 10.11 -2.51 -16.55
C SER A 7 9.38 -1.24 -16.10
N LYS A 8 9.99 -0.07 -16.28
CA LYS A 8 9.32 1.22 -16.02
C LYS A 8 8.03 1.37 -16.82
N ASP A 9 7.94 0.67 -17.96
CA ASP A 9 6.77 0.71 -18.84
C ASP A 9 5.56 0.01 -18.20
N ASP A 10 5.77 -0.99 -17.34
CA ASP A 10 4.68 -1.67 -16.63
C ASP A 10 3.93 -0.73 -15.67
N LEU A 11 4.62 0.25 -15.09
CA LEU A 11 4.00 1.26 -14.23
C LEU A 11 3.08 2.19 -15.01
N GLN A 12 3.38 2.43 -16.29
CA GLN A 12 2.60 3.29 -17.18
C GLN A 12 1.47 2.54 -17.91
N ARG A 13 1.43 1.20 -17.81
CA ARG A 13 0.37 0.39 -18.41
C ARG A 13 -1.01 0.86 -17.93
N VAL A 14 -1.90 1.11 -18.90
CA VAL A 14 -3.32 1.43 -18.64
C VAL A 14 -4.09 0.15 -18.33
N VAL A 15 -4.93 0.20 -17.31
CA VAL A 15 -5.81 -0.88 -16.87
C VAL A 15 -7.25 -0.38 -16.96
N ALA A 16 -8.05 -1.02 -17.81
CA ALA A 16 -9.48 -0.82 -17.87
C ALA A 16 -10.18 -1.71 -16.83
N TYR A 17 -11.17 -1.15 -16.13
CA TYR A 17 -11.95 -1.86 -15.11
C TYR A 17 -13.37 -1.29 -15.00
N GLN A 18 -14.26 -2.04 -14.36
CA GLN A 18 -15.55 -1.52 -13.90
C GLN A 18 -15.51 -1.38 -12.39
N ASN A 19 -16.02 -0.27 -11.87
CA ASN A 19 -16.17 -0.11 -10.44
C ASN A 19 -17.36 -0.94 -9.92
N THR A 20 -17.57 -0.92 -8.60
CA THR A 20 -18.67 -1.65 -7.96
C THR A 20 -20.07 -1.16 -8.37
N ALA A 21 -20.19 0.02 -8.97
CA ALA A 21 -21.42 0.55 -9.54
C ALA A 21 -21.60 0.18 -11.02
N GLY A 22 -20.72 -0.65 -11.61
CA GLY A 22 -20.76 -1.05 -13.02
C GLY A 22 -20.27 0.01 -14.01
N ALA A 23 -19.77 1.16 -13.53
CA ALA A 23 -19.25 2.21 -14.39
C ALA A 23 -17.82 1.87 -14.85
N ALA A 24 -17.55 2.06 -16.15
CA ALA A 24 -16.26 1.78 -16.76
C ALA A 24 -15.25 2.90 -16.52
N PHE A 25 -14.02 2.53 -16.20
CA PHE A 25 -12.90 3.44 -15.96
C PHE A 25 -11.61 2.87 -16.52
N GLU A 26 -10.64 3.77 -16.69
CA GLU A 26 -9.26 3.42 -17.00
C GLU A 26 -8.32 4.16 -16.04
N SER A 27 -7.23 3.52 -15.65
CA SER A 27 -6.18 4.14 -14.82
C SER A 27 -4.83 3.54 -15.13
N THR A 28 -3.74 4.29 -14.92
CA THR A 28 -2.41 3.70 -15.02
C THR A 28 -2.14 2.81 -13.80
N PHE A 29 -1.36 1.75 -13.99
CA PHE A 29 -1.05 0.80 -12.92
C PHE A 29 -0.41 1.49 -11.70
N TRP A 30 0.49 2.46 -11.90
CA TRP A 30 1.09 3.20 -10.79
C TRP A 30 0.05 4.00 -9.99
N GLN A 31 -0.97 4.58 -10.64
CA GLN A 31 -2.04 5.32 -9.95
C GLN A 31 -2.83 4.40 -9.04
N MET A 32 -3.17 3.20 -9.54
CA MET A 32 -3.88 2.18 -8.78
C MET A 32 -3.06 1.73 -7.57
N ALA A 33 -1.77 1.42 -7.76
CA ALA A 33 -0.88 1.02 -6.67
C ALA A 33 -0.77 2.11 -5.58
N ARG A 34 -0.61 3.38 -5.99
CA ARG A 34 -0.59 4.52 -5.06
C ARG A 34 -1.91 4.68 -4.33
N HIS A 35 -3.04 4.50 -5.02
CA HIS A 35 -4.36 4.56 -4.42
C HIS A 35 -4.52 3.52 -3.31
N VAL A 36 -4.12 2.26 -3.55
CA VAL A 36 -4.19 1.18 -2.56
C VAL A 36 -3.34 1.49 -1.31
N VAL A 37 -2.11 1.97 -1.49
CA VAL A 37 -1.23 2.37 -0.37
C VAL A 37 -1.85 3.52 0.43
N ASN A 38 -2.38 4.52 -0.26
CA ASN A 38 -3.03 5.67 0.39
C ASN A 38 -4.30 5.26 1.15
N HIS A 39 -5.17 4.47 0.51
CA HIS A 39 -6.42 3.99 1.09
C HIS A 39 -6.18 3.12 2.34
N SER A 40 -5.19 2.24 2.28
CA SER A 40 -4.75 1.44 3.43
C SER A 40 -4.25 2.33 4.58
N SER A 41 -3.53 3.41 4.27
CA SER A 41 -3.00 4.34 5.27
C SER A 41 -4.11 5.17 5.92
N TYR A 42 -5.11 5.59 5.14
CA TYR A 42 -6.32 6.26 5.63
C TYR A 42 -7.08 5.38 6.64
N HIS A 43 -7.42 4.14 6.27
CA HIS A 43 -8.14 3.24 7.16
C HIS A 43 -7.33 2.85 8.40
N ARG A 44 -6.02 2.67 8.27
CA ARG A 44 -5.15 2.42 9.42
C ARG A 44 -5.11 3.61 10.39
N GLY A 45 -5.18 4.84 9.88
CA GLY A 45 -5.34 6.05 10.71
C GLY A 45 -6.64 6.04 11.52
N GLN A 46 -7.75 5.59 10.91
CA GLN A 46 -9.03 5.42 11.62
C GLN A 46 -8.91 4.38 12.74
N VAL A 47 -8.33 3.19 12.46
CA VAL A 47 -8.12 2.15 13.48
C VAL A 47 -7.19 2.62 14.59
N ALA A 48 -6.09 3.31 14.26
CA ALA A 48 -5.18 3.88 15.24
C ALA A 48 -5.89 4.90 16.16
N THR A 49 -6.86 5.64 15.63
CA THR A 49 -7.68 6.57 16.42
C THR A 49 -8.59 5.81 17.37
N LEU A 50 -9.27 4.75 16.90
CA LEU A 50 -10.13 3.90 17.74
C LEU A 50 -9.33 3.22 18.86
N LEU A 51 -8.13 2.71 18.58
CA LEU A 51 -7.25 2.13 19.59
C LEU A 51 -6.90 3.15 20.69
N ARG A 52 -6.59 4.39 20.31
CA ARG A 52 -6.32 5.47 21.28
C ARG A 52 -7.54 5.79 22.13
N GLN A 53 -8.74 5.83 21.54
CA GLN A 53 -9.98 6.06 22.28
C GLN A 53 -10.28 4.97 23.31
N LEU A 54 -9.86 3.74 23.03
CA LEU A 54 -9.94 2.61 23.98
C LEU A 54 -8.79 2.60 25.00
N GLY A 55 -7.91 3.61 25.01
CA GLY A 55 -6.76 3.69 25.93
C GLY A 55 -5.55 2.85 25.52
N HIS A 56 -5.55 2.28 24.31
CA HIS A 56 -4.43 1.49 23.79
C HIS A 56 -3.47 2.34 22.93
N ARG A 57 -2.19 2.00 22.97
CA ARG A 57 -1.17 2.58 22.07
C ARG A 57 -1.19 1.81 20.73
N PRO A 58 -1.44 2.48 19.60
CA PRO A 58 -1.36 1.83 18.29
C PRO A 58 0.08 1.40 17.94
N PRO A 59 0.26 0.35 17.13
CA PRO A 59 1.58 -0.05 16.64
C PRO A 59 2.18 1.04 15.73
N ALA A 60 3.52 1.09 15.65
CA ALA A 60 4.21 1.95 14.70
C ALA A 60 4.02 1.42 13.27
N THR A 61 3.85 2.32 12.31
CA THR A 61 3.59 1.95 10.90
C THR A 61 4.47 2.70 9.92
N ASP A 62 5.54 3.33 10.41
CA ASP A 62 6.47 4.12 9.61
C ASP A 62 7.34 3.21 8.75
N LEU A 63 7.28 3.42 7.43
CA LEU A 63 8.05 2.61 6.48
C LEU A 63 9.57 2.72 6.72
N ILE A 64 10.05 3.90 7.13
CA ILE A 64 11.46 4.12 7.45
C ILE A 64 11.88 3.33 8.71
N ALA A 65 10.99 3.18 9.69
CA ALA A 65 11.28 2.35 10.86
C ALA A 65 11.42 0.88 10.46
N PHE A 66 10.51 0.38 9.62
CA PHE A 66 10.57 -0.98 9.07
C PHE A 66 11.89 -1.25 8.32
N PHE A 67 12.34 -0.33 7.46
CA PHE A 67 13.62 -0.52 6.76
C PHE A 67 14.80 -0.55 7.72
N ARG A 68 14.83 0.33 8.73
CA ARG A 68 15.89 0.32 9.74
C ARG A 68 15.92 -0.98 10.53
N GLU A 69 14.77 -1.54 10.88
CA GLU A 69 14.67 -2.82 11.58
C GLU A 69 15.14 -4.00 10.69
N THR A 70 14.74 -4.03 9.43
CA THR A 70 15.08 -5.12 8.50
C THR A 70 16.51 -5.06 7.98
N GLU A 71 17.12 -3.87 7.94
CA GLU A 71 18.52 -3.68 7.59
C GLU A 71 19.46 -3.88 8.79
N SER A 72 18.93 -3.91 10.03
CA SER A 72 19.73 -4.14 11.22
C SER A 72 20.27 -5.59 11.27
N PRO A 73 21.59 -5.80 11.48
CA PRO A 73 22.20 -7.14 11.48
C PRO A 73 21.62 -8.11 12.51
N THR A 74 21.04 -7.61 13.61
CA THR A 74 20.49 -8.37 14.73
C THR A 74 19.10 -8.98 14.48
N ALA A 75 18.46 -8.74 13.33
CA ALA A 75 17.12 -9.24 13.00
C ALA A 75 17.12 -10.46 12.05
N ARG A 76 18.29 -11.02 11.72
CA ARG A 76 18.46 -12.13 10.76
C ARG A 76 18.66 -13.52 11.38
N ASP A 77 18.47 -13.66 12.70
CA ASP A 77 18.57 -14.93 13.44
C ASP A 77 17.20 -15.56 13.69
#